data_AF-A0A6A3GDN0-F1
#
_entry.id   AF-A0A6A3GDN0-F1
#
_cell.length_a   1.000
_cell.length_b   1.000
_cell.length_c   1.000
_cell.angle_alpha   90.00
_cell.angle_beta   90.00
_cell.angle_gamma   90.00
#
_symmetry.space_group_name_H-M   'P 1'
#
loop_
_entity.id
_entity.type
_entity.pdbx_description
1 polymer ?
#
loop_
_entity_poly.entity_id
_entity_poly.type
_entity_poly.pdbx_seq_one_letter_code
_entity_poly.pdbx_strand_id
1 'polypeptide(L)' 'RSDIPDIDKKKFLVPADLTVGQFVYVIRKRIKLSPEKAIFIFVNNVLPPTVYRH' A
#
# COMPACT_ATOMS: atom_id res chain seq x y z
N ARG A 1 -16.73 4.95 -3.10
CA ARG A 1 -15.82 6.06 -3.43
C ARG A 1 -14.93 6.30 -2.21
N SER A 2 -13.61 6.25 -2.34
CA SER A 2 -12.67 6.42 -1.21
C SER A 2 -12.28 7.89 -1.00
N ASP A 3 -12.08 8.30 0.25
CA ASP A 3 -11.55 9.61 0.66
C ASP A 3 -10.01 9.58 0.79
N ILE A 4 -9.34 9.08 -0.24
CA ILE A 4 -7.88 8.94 -0.29
C ILE A 4 -7.34 9.84 -1.43
N PRO A 5 -6.24 10.59 -1.20
CA PRO A 5 -5.61 11.38 -2.26
C PRO A 5 -5.16 10.53 -3.45
N ASP A 6 -5.22 11.09 -4.64
CA ASP A 6 -4.69 10.43 -5.83
C ASP A 6 -3.17 10.21 -5.73
N ILE A 7 -2.72 9.09 -6.29
CA ILE A 7 -1.29 8.77 -6.38
C ILE A 7 -0.73 9.28 -7.70
N ASP A 8 0.38 10.01 -7.62
CA ASP A 8 1.09 10.59 -8.76
C ASP A 8 1.67 9.53 -9.69
N LYS A 9 2.24 8.45 -9.12
CA LYS A 9 2.84 7.34 -9.86
C LYS A 9 2.01 6.06 -9.70
N LYS A 10 1.69 5.44 -10.83
CA LYS A 10 0.90 4.18 -10.89
C LYS A 10 1.74 2.93 -11.17
N LYS A 11 3.03 3.09 -11.49
CA LYS A 11 3.98 2.00 -11.76
C LYS A 11 5.14 2.10 -10.76
N PHE A 12 5.43 1.00 -10.08
CA PHE A 12 6.49 0.91 -9.09
C PHE A 12 7.41 -0.27 -9.45
N LEU A 13 8.71 -0.03 -9.43
CA LEU A 13 9.70 -1.10 -9.40
C LEU A 13 9.93 -1.45 -7.93
N VAL A 14 9.62 -2.68 -7.56
CA VAL A 14 9.63 -3.14 -6.17
C VAL A 14 10.62 -4.30 -6.05
N PRO A 15 11.55 -4.29 -5.07
CA PRO A 15 12.42 -5.43 -4.79
C PRO A 15 11.61 -6.69 -4.45
N ALA A 16 12.13 -7.88 -4.79
CA ALA A 16 11.42 -9.15 -4.58
C ALA A 16 11.22 -9.52 -3.10
N ASP A 17 12.05 -8.95 -2.22
CA ASP A 17 12.06 -9.13 -0.77
C ASP A 17 11.19 -8.11 -0.01
N LEU A 18 10.64 -7.10 -0.71
CA LEU A 18 9.79 -6.10 -0.08
C LEU A 18 8.44 -6.72 0.31
N THR A 19 8.09 -6.67 1.59
CA THR A 19 6.79 -7.17 2.05
C THR A 19 5.65 -6.26 1.60
N VAL A 20 4.45 -6.83 1.54
CA VAL A 20 3.22 -6.06 1.29
C VAL A 20 3.06 -4.93 2.30
N GLY A 21 3.34 -5.17 3.58
CA GLY A 21 3.26 -4.13 4.62
C GLY A 21 4.24 -2.97 4.40
N GLN A 22 5.47 -3.28 3.97
CA GLN A 22 6.45 -2.25 3.60
C GLN A 22 6.01 -1.48 2.36
N PHE A 23 5.42 -2.16 1.37
CA PHE A 23 4.88 -1.49 0.18
C PHE A 23 3.71 -0.55 0.53
N VAL A 24 2.78 -0.98 1.40
CA VAL A 24 1.71 -0.13 1.93
C VAL A 24 2.28 1.15 2.57
N TYR A 25 3.38 1.03 3.32
CA TYR A 25 4.05 2.19 3.92
C TYR A 25 4.66 3.15 2.88
N VAL A 26 5.25 2.63 1.80
CA VAL A 26 5.73 3.44 0.67
C VAL A 26 4.58 4.22 0.02
N ILE A 27 3.43 3.55 -0.21
CA ILE A 27 2.24 4.20 -0.76
C ILE A 27 1.73 5.30 0.17
N ARG A 28 1.57 5.02 1.48
CA ARG A 28 1.15 6.01 2.49
C ARG A 28 2.00 7.29 2.44
N LYS A 29 3.32 7.16 2.32
CA LYS A 29 4.23 8.31 2.19
C LYS A 29 4.03 9.09 0.89
N ARG A 30 3.81 8.40 -0.24
CA ARG A 30 3.59 9.03 -1.56
C ARG A 30 2.34 9.91 -1.57
N ILE A 31 1.24 9.41 -1.03
CA ILE A 31 -0.03 10.16 -0.94
C ILE A 31 -0.11 11.08 0.28
N LYS A 32 0.96 11.18 1.07
CA LYS A 32 1.06 12.01 2.30
C LYS A 32 -0.09 11.76 3.28
N LEU A 33 -0.52 10.51 3.41
CA LEU A 33 -1.65 10.14 4.26
C LEU A 33 -1.22 10.12 5.74
N SER A 34 -1.97 10.85 6.55
CA SER A 34 -1.77 10.92 8.01
C SER A 34 -1.78 9.53 8.66
N PRO A 35 -0.98 9.29 9.72
CA PRO A 35 -0.95 8.00 10.41
C PRO A 35 -2.31 7.56 10.97
N GLU A 36 -3.16 8.52 11.33
CA GLU A 36 -4.51 8.34 11.89
C GLU A 36 -5.49 7.70 10.87
N LYS A 37 -5.26 7.94 9.57
CA LYS A 37 -6.16 7.47 8.51
C LYS A 37 -5.80 6.05 8.07
N ALA A 38 -6.79 5.17 8.04
CA ALA A 38 -6.63 3.81 7.53
C ALA A 38 -6.35 3.80 6.02
N ILE A 39 -5.58 2.81 5.57
CA ILE A 39 -5.33 2.51 4.16
C ILE A 39 -5.45 1.00 3.95
N PHE A 40 -6.11 0.60 2.88
CA PHE A 40 -6.29 -0.80 2.49
C PHE A 40 -5.87 -0.96 1.03
N ILE A 41 -5.10 -2.00 0.75
CA ILE A 41 -4.72 -2.40 -0.61
C ILE A 41 -5.44 -3.71 -0.92
N PHE A 42 -5.97 -3.83 -2.13
CA PHE A 42 -6.64 -5.02 -2.60
C PHE A 42 -5.91 -5.57 -3.83
N VAL A 43 -5.69 -6.88 -3.85
CA VAL A 43 -5.21 -7.62 -5.03
C VAL A 43 -6.29 -8.61 -5.39
N ASN A 44 -6.84 -8.52 -6.61
CA ASN A 44 -8.01 -9.32 -7.02
C ASN A 44 -9.17 -9.23 -6.01
N ASN A 45 -9.47 -8.03 -5.51
CA ASN A 45 -10.50 -7.74 -4.52
C ASN A 45 -10.29 -8.39 -3.13
N VAL A 46 -9.12 -8.97 -2.86
CA VAL A 46 -8.78 -9.58 -1.57
C VAL A 46 -7.72 -8.74 -0.86
N LEU A 47 -7.81 -8.66 0.47
CA LEU A 47 -6.76 -8.06 1.31
C LEU A 47 -5.55 -9.01 1.34
N PRO A 48 -4.40 -8.64 0.76
CA PRO A 48 -3.21 -9.46 0.82
C PRO A 48 -2.67 -9.54 2.26
N PRO A 49 -1.98 -10.64 2.64
CA PRO A 49 -1.29 -10.71 3.91
C PRO A 49 -0.19 -9.64 3.98
N THR A 50 -0.12 -8.91 5.08
CA THR A 50 0.86 -7.82 5.27
C THR A 50 2.23 -8.32 5.73
N VAL A 51 2.30 -9.56 6.20
CA VAL A 51 3.50 -10.25 6.68
C VAL A 51 3.67 -11.58 5.95
N TYR A 52 4.91 -12.02 5.76
CA TYR A 52 5.17 -13.38 5.29
C TYR A 52 4.61 -14.37 6.32
N ARG A 53 3.78 -15.32 5.86
CA ARG A 53 3.52 -16.54 6.62
C ARG A 53 4.59 -17.54 6.24
N HIS A 54 5.36 -18.00 7.23
CA HIS A 54 6.18 -19.19 7.10
C HIS A 54 5.30 -20.43 6.93
#